data_AF-A0A562MW38-F1
#
_entry.id   AF-A0A562MW38-F1
#
_cell.length_a   1.000
_cell.length_b   1.000
_cell.length_c   1.000
_cell.angle_alpha   90.00
_cell.angle_beta   90.00
_cell.angle_gamma   90.00
#
_symmetry.space_group_name_H-M   'P 1'
#
loop_
_entity.id
_entity.type
_entity.pdbx_description
1 polymer ?
#
loop_
_entity_poly.entity_id
_entity_poly.type
_entity_poly.pdbx_seq_one_letter_code
_entity_poly.pdbx_strand_id
1 'polypeptide(L)'
;MNSALFIGVVQTSLDHEAAWVDDGKGDWQQCVRISELEERRAKKEIRHYLASLRGLDRRPDIVLLPELAVPIGFEHKLKRAAEKLEAIIIAGLDYRIEDAAPIPTVSNEAVVIVPRRLAGKQISRRTEIRRVGKTYPAPGENKKLQNISANAVAFLERTTVWIFESNDLGNFAVAVCYDFMDLDRIAMYRHKIQTLFILAYNRDTTSFDHLAEAIARMVFCNVVVCNCGHYGGSLAVSPFREPFRRIVYRHSGQKLPNAQLIELPLAALMAHQSSGVGDEKDFKSLPPGFSNLVVLKKKTEAI
;
A
#
# COMPACT_ATOMS: atom_id res chain seq x y z
N MET A 1 7.40 -18.80 11.81
CA MET A 1 8.03 -17.74 11.01
C MET A 1 8.54 -18.27 9.70
N ASN A 2 8.19 -17.59 8.60
CA ASN A 2 8.63 -17.98 7.26
C ASN A 2 10.04 -17.44 6.97
N SER A 3 10.80 -18.14 6.13
CA SER A 3 12.13 -17.69 5.66
C SER A 3 12.01 -16.43 4.79
N ALA A 4 11.01 -16.42 3.91
CA ALA A 4 10.71 -15.35 2.97
C ALA A 4 9.21 -15.02 2.99
N LEU A 5 8.89 -13.84 2.47
CA LEU A 5 7.53 -13.34 2.32
C LEU A 5 7.19 -13.22 0.83
N PHE A 6 6.11 -13.88 0.39
CA PHE A 6 5.69 -13.89 -1.01
C PHE A 6 4.55 -12.89 -1.24
N ILE A 7 4.78 -11.90 -2.10
CA ILE A 7 3.84 -10.81 -2.34
C ILE A 7 3.33 -10.87 -3.77
N GLY A 8 2.01 -10.91 -3.95
CA GLY A 8 1.37 -10.68 -5.25
C GLY A 8 1.16 -9.19 -5.45
N VAL A 9 1.96 -8.54 -6.30
CA VAL A 9 1.79 -7.13 -6.65
C VAL A 9 0.91 -7.03 -7.89
N VAL A 10 -0.32 -6.50 -7.74
CA VAL A 10 -1.28 -6.35 -8.84
C VAL A 10 -1.35 -4.88 -9.24
N GLN A 11 -1.17 -4.60 -10.53
CA GLN A 11 -1.27 -3.29 -11.14
C GLN A 11 -2.47 -3.27 -12.08
N THR A 12 -3.54 -2.61 -11.67
CA THR A 12 -4.72 -2.36 -12.52
C THR A 12 -4.46 -1.22 -13.50
N SER A 13 -5.21 -1.13 -14.59
CA SER A 13 -5.09 -0.06 -15.60
C SER A 13 -6.10 1.08 -15.44
N LEU A 14 -6.79 1.16 -14.29
CA LEU A 14 -7.84 2.15 -14.04
C LEU A 14 -7.37 3.56 -14.42
N ASP A 15 -8.19 4.25 -15.21
CA ASP A 15 -7.89 5.58 -15.72
C ASP A 15 -8.65 6.66 -14.94
N HIS A 16 -7.93 7.55 -14.25
CA HIS A 16 -8.49 8.58 -13.37
C HIS A 16 -9.37 9.60 -14.08
N GLU A 17 -9.14 9.87 -15.37
CA GLU A 17 -9.96 10.80 -16.16
C GLU A 17 -11.30 10.14 -16.50
N ALA A 18 -11.28 8.83 -16.79
CA ALA A 18 -12.49 8.07 -17.09
C ALA A 18 -13.23 7.56 -15.85
N ALA A 19 -12.53 7.42 -14.72
CA ALA A 19 -13.08 6.87 -13.48
C ALA A 19 -13.92 7.90 -12.73
N TRP A 20 -13.41 9.11 -12.50
CA TRP A 20 -14.08 10.15 -11.72
C TRP A 20 -14.35 11.35 -12.61
N VAL A 21 -15.52 11.34 -13.25
CA VAL A 21 -15.94 12.33 -14.25
C VAL A 21 -16.91 13.32 -13.63
N ASP A 22 -16.61 14.61 -13.78
CA ASP A 22 -17.58 15.67 -13.52
C ASP A 22 -18.24 16.05 -14.85
N ASP A 23 -19.49 15.64 -15.04
CA ASP A 23 -20.26 15.89 -16.27
C ASP A 23 -21.09 17.18 -16.21
N GLY A 24 -20.95 17.96 -15.13
CA GLY A 24 -21.65 19.22 -14.92
C GLY A 24 -23.15 19.08 -14.65
N LYS A 25 -23.68 17.85 -14.46
CA LYS A 25 -25.13 17.61 -14.29
C LYS A 25 -25.64 17.75 -12.84
N GLY A 26 -24.79 18.20 -11.92
CA GLY A 26 -25.20 18.61 -10.57
C GLY A 26 -25.20 17.52 -9.49
N ASP A 27 -24.71 16.30 -9.76
CA ASP A 27 -24.56 15.25 -8.74
C ASP A 27 -23.09 15.01 -8.39
N TRP A 28 -22.63 15.61 -7.28
CA TRP A 28 -21.26 15.47 -6.80
C TRP A 28 -20.88 14.02 -6.45
N GLN A 29 -21.85 13.17 -6.07
CA GLN A 29 -21.57 11.79 -5.69
C GLN A 29 -21.13 10.96 -6.91
N GLN A 30 -21.66 11.26 -8.10
CA GLN A 30 -21.22 10.64 -9.35
C GLN A 30 -19.79 11.06 -9.71
N CYS A 31 -19.37 12.26 -9.31
CA CYS A 31 -18.03 12.78 -9.58
C CYS A 31 -16.93 12.09 -8.77
N VAL A 32 -17.28 11.40 -7.67
CA VAL A 32 -16.34 10.74 -6.76
C VAL A 32 -16.48 9.22 -6.73
N ARG A 33 -17.36 8.64 -7.57
CA ARG A 33 -17.47 7.19 -7.76
C ARG A 33 -16.80 6.79 -9.06
N ILE A 34 -16.13 5.64 -9.07
CA ILE A 34 -15.63 5.03 -10.30
C ILE A 34 -16.80 4.82 -11.26
N SER A 35 -16.68 5.36 -12.47
CA SER A 35 -17.65 5.25 -13.55
C SER A 35 -17.93 3.79 -13.88
N GLU A 36 -19.15 3.49 -14.34
CA GLU A 36 -19.57 2.10 -14.58
C GLU A 36 -18.64 1.35 -15.55
N LEU A 37 -18.09 2.06 -16.56
CA LEU A 37 -17.17 1.49 -17.53
C LEU A 37 -15.84 1.08 -16.88
N GLU A 38 -15.21 1.98 -16.13
CA GLU A 38 -13.97 1.70 -15.40
C GLU A 38 -14.20 0.68 -14.29
N GLU A 39 -15.37 0.69 -13.66
CA GLU A 39 -15.76 -0.29 -12.65
C GLU A 39 -15.77 -1.71 -13.23
N ARG A 40 -16.40 -1.89 -14.41
CA ARG A 40 -16.42 -3.19 -15.12
C ARG A 40 -15.01 -3.62 -15.52
N ARG A 41 -14.16 -2.69 -15.99
CA ARG A 41 -12.77 -2.96 -16.35
C ARG A 41 -11.96 -3.41 -15.13
N ALA A 42 -11.97 -2.62 -14.06
CA ALA A 42 -11.27 -2.93 -12.80
C ALA A 42 -11.71 -4.29 -12.25
N LYS A 43 -13.03 -4.56 -12.17
CA LYS A 43 -13.57 -5.86 -11.75
C LYS A 43 -13.11 -7.03 -12.64
N LYS A 44 -12.90 -6.81 -13.94
CA LYS A 44 -12.41 -7.85 -14.86
C LYS A 44 -10.92 -8.12 -14.61
N GLU A 45 -10.11 -7.08 -14.53
CA GLU A 45 -8.66 -7.18 -14.28
C GLU A 45 -8.36 -7.81 -12.91
N ILE A 46 -8.98 -7.31 -11.85
CA ILE A 46 -8.79 -7.83 -10.50
C ILE A 46 -9.10 -9.33 -10.45
N ARG A 47 -10.21 -9.77 -11.06
CA ARG A 47 -10.54 -11.20 -11.12
C ARG A 47 -9.52 -12.01 -11.91
N HIS A 48 -9.07 -11.48 -13.05
CA HIS A 48 -8.08 -12.14 -13.89
C HIS A 48 -6.76 -12.33 -13.12
N TYR A 49 -6.24 -11.27 -12.50
CA TYR A 49 -4.99 -11.32 -11.76
C TYR A 49 -5.06 -12.16 -10.50
N LEU A 50 -6.14 -12.09 -9.72
CA LEU A 50 -6.33 -12.98 -8.57
C LEU A 50 -6.44 -14.46 -8.99
N ALA A 51 -7.05 -14.75 -10.14
CA ALA A 51 -7.09 -16.10 -10.69
C ALA A 51 -5.71 -16.58 -11.14
N SER A 52 -4.93 -15.71 -11.78
CA SER A 52 -3.54 -15.97 -12.18
C SER A 52 -2.66 -16.30 -10.96
N LEU A 53 -2.67 -15.45 -9.93
CA LEU A 53 -1.92 -15.68 -8.69
C LEU A 53 -2.34 -16.96 -7.95
N ARG A 54 -3.61 -17.37 -8.06
CA ARG A 54 -4.08 -18.64 -7.49
C ARG A 54 -3.53 -19.86 -8.21
N GLY A 55 -3.28 -19.73 -9.52
CA GLY A 55 -2.80 -20.79 -10.39
C GLY A 55 -1.28 -21.04 -10.31
N LEU A 56 -0.54 -20.18 -9.61
CA LEU A 56 0.89 -20.36 -9.38
C LEU A 56 1.17 -21.53 -8.43
N ASP A 57 2.30 -22.21 -8.64
CA ASP A 57 2.78 -23.28 -7.77
C ASP A 57 3.01 -22.76 -6.34
N ARG A 58 3.62 -21.57 -6.24
CA ARG A 58 3.72 -20.81 -4.99
C ARG A 58 2.65 -19.73 -4.94
N ARG A 59 1.75 -19.83 -3.96
CA ARG A 59 0.75 -18.79 -3.70
C ARG A 59 1.35 -17.63 -2.89
N PRO A 60 0.85 -16.40 -3.09
CA PRO A 60 1.24 -15.26 -2.27
C PRO A 60 0.76 -15.42 -0.84
N ASP A 61 1.53 -14.90 0.11
CA ASP A 61 1.09 -14.71 1.49
C ASP A 61 0.24 -13.43 1.63
N ILE A 62 0.57 -12.40 0.83
CA ILE A 62 -0.13 -11.12 0.76
C ILE A 62 -0.30 -10.70 -0.70
N VAL A 63 -1.47 -10.18 -1.07
CA VAL A 63 -1.74 -9.56 -2.38
C VAL A 63 -2.01 -8.07 -2.20
N LEU A 64 -1.34 -7.24 -3.00
CA LEU A 64 -1.50 -5.78 -3.02
C LEU A 64 -2.27 -5.35 -4.27
N LEU A 65 -3.20 -4.42 -4.09
CA LEU A 65 -3.82 -3.68 -5.18
C LEU A 65 -3.65 -2.17 -4.96
N PRO A 66 -3.55 -1.36 -6.02
CA PRO A 66 -3.19 0.06 -5.91
C PRO A 66 -4.26 0.89 -5.17
N GLU A 67 -3.90 2.15 -4.86
CA GLU A 67 -4.85 3.14 -4.34
C GLU A 67 -6.01 3.34 -5.33
N LEU A 68 -7.24 3.50 -4.80
CA LEU A 68 -8.44 3.80 -5.58
C LEU A 68 -8.74 2.80 -6.73
N ALA A 69 -8.21 1.58 -6.65
CA ALA A 69 -8.32 0.58 -7.72
C ALA A 69 -9.60 -0.26 -7.62
N VAL A 70 -10.20 -0.34 -6.43
CA VAL A 70 -11.28 -1.28 -6.13
C VAL A 70 -12.60 -0.57 -5.86
N PRO A 71 -13.64 -0.83 -6.67
CA PRO A 71 -14.98 -0.32 -6.39
C PRO A 71 -15.52 -0.84 -5.06
N ILE A 72 -16.17 0.01 -4.27
CA ILE A 72 -16.67 -0.34 -2.91
C ILE A 72 -17.54 -1.59 -2.94
N GLY A 73 -18.46 -1.71 -3.92
CA GLY A 73 -19.34 -2.87 -4.05
C GLY A 73 -18.63 -4.20 -4.32
N PHE A 74 -17.33 -4.17 -4.66
CA PHE A 74 -16.52 -5.35 -4.95
C PHE A 74 -15.82 -5.95 -3.71
N GLU A 75 -15.84 -5.29 -2.56
CA GLU A 75 -15.14 -5.72 -1.35
C GLU A 75 -15.50 -7.15 -0.90
N HIS A 76 -16.79 -7.52 -0.95
CA HIS A 76 -17.21 -8.88 -0.59
C HIS A 76 -16.59 -9.97 -1.48
N LYS A 77 -16.26 -9.63 -2.75
CA LYS A 77 -15.56 -10.54 -3.66
C LYS A 77 -14.08 -10.61 -3.33
N LEU A 78 -13.46 -9.51 -2.91
CA LEU A 78 -12.09 -9.54 -2.37
C LEU A 78 -12.02 -10.40 -1.10
N LYS A 79 -12.98 -10.27 -0.19
CA LYS A 79 -13.06 -11.13 1.01
C LYS A 79 -13.08 -12.62 0.63
N ARG A 80 -13.95 -12.99 -0.32
CA ARG A 80 -14.01 -14.38 -0.84
C ARG A 80 -12.71 -14.79 -1.55
N ALA A 81 -12.03 -13.88 -2.23
CA ALA A 81 -10.76 -14.16 -2.88
C ALA A 81 -9.65 -14.40 -1.85
N ALA A 82 -9.55 -13.57 -0.80
CA ALA A 82 -8.61 -13.75 0.31
C ALA A 82 -8.80 -15.13 0.98
N GLU A 83 -10.06 -15.52 1.24
CA GLU A 83 -10.40 -16.83 1.81
C GLU A 83 -10.03 -18.00 0.89
N LYS A 84 -10.18 -17.87 -0.43
CA LYS A 84 -9.84 -18.92 -1.40
C LYS A 84 -8.34 -19.02 -1.67
N LEU A 85 -7.65 -17.89 -1.67
CA LEU A 85 -6.20 -17.84 -1.81
C LEU A 85 -5.51 -18.28 -0.51
N GLU A 86 -6.19 -18.13 0.63
CA GLU A 86 -5.59 -18.21 1.96
C GLU A 86 -4.40 -17.24 2.08
N ALA A 87 -4.64 -16.01 1.62
CA ALA A 87 -3.68 -14.91 1.57
C ALA A 87 -4.32 -13.61 2.08
N ILE A 88 -3.55 -12.74 2.72
CA ILE A 88 -4.02 -11.39 3.08
C ILE A 88 -4.22 -10.58 1.80
N ILE A 89 -5.31 -9.82 1.69
CA ILE A 89 -5.49 -8.86 0.59
C ILE A 89 -5.46 -7.46 1.17
N ILE A 90 -4.59 -6.61 0.60
CA ILE A 90 -4.47 -5.19 0.90
C ILE A 90 -4.81 -4.43 -0.38
N ALA A 91 -5.85 -3.60 -0.35
CA ALA A 91 -6.35 -2.96 -1.58
C ALA A 91 -6.88 -1.55 -1.34
N GLY A 92 -6.55 -0.62 -2.22
CA GLY A 92 -7.14 0.72 -2.22
C GLY A 92 -8.56 0.69 -2.75
N LEU A 93 -9.51 1.19 -1.96
CA LEU A 93 -10.89 1.32 -2.38
C LEU A 93 -11.13 2.66 -3.04
N ASP A 94 -12.16 2.72 -3.88
CA ASP A 94 -12.81 3.94 -4.32
C ASP A 94 -13.24 4.82 -3.12
N TYR A 95 -13.45 6.12 -3.38
CA TYR A 95 -13.81 7.08 -2.34
C TYR A 95 -15.02 6.63 -1.54
N ARG A 96 -14.87 6.59 -0.21
CA ARG A 96 -16.01 6.45 0.69
C ARG A 96 -16.69 7.80 0.79
N ILE A 97 -17.97 7.84 0.46
CA ILE A 97 -18.85 8.97 0.78
C ILE A 97 -19.18 8.93 2.28
N GLU A 98 -18.97 10.03 2.98
CA GLU A 98 -19.25 10.17 4.41
C GLU A 98 -20.66 10.76 4.59
N ASP A 99 -21.69 9.92 4.48
CA ASP A 99 -23.11 10.35 4.50
C ASP A 99 -23.51 11.09 5.79
N ALA A 100 -22.79 10.87 6.89
CA ALA A 100 -23.03 11.54 8.17
C ALA A 100 -22.38 12.94 8.27
N ALA A 101 -21.58 13.35 7.29
CA ALA A 101 -20.93 14.65 7.29
C ALA A 101 -21.91 15.79 6.94
N PRO A 102 -21.75 16.99 7.53
CA PRO A 102 -22.67 18.12 7.31
C PRO A 102 -22.52 18.77 5.92
N ILE A 103 -21.42 18.49 5.22
CA ILE A 103 -21.11 18.96 3.87
C ILE A 103 -20.67 17.76 3.02
N PRO A 104 -20.76 17.84 1.68
CA PRO A 104 -20.19 16.83 0.79
C PRO A 104 -18.77 16.48 1.22
N THR A 105 -18.55 15.24 1.63
CA THR A 105 -17.28 14.81 2.24
C THR A 105 -16.97 13.39 1.81
N VAL A 106 -15.71 13.14 1.48
CA VAL A 106 -15.21 11.80 1.15
C VAL A 106 -13.97 11.46 1.97
N SER A 107 -13.70 10.17 2.13
CA SER A 107 -12.40 9.65 2.58
C SER A 107 -11.84 8.66 1.57
N ASN A 108 -10.52 8.52 1.55
CA ASN A 108 -9.80 7.54 0.75
C ASN A 108 -9.22 6.48 1.69
N GLU A 109 -9.54 5.21 1.45
CA GLU A 109 -9.24 4.13 2.37
C GLU A 109 -8.68 2.91 1.63
N ALA A 110 -7.68 2.28 2.24
CA ALA A 110 -7.32 0.91 1.94
C ALA A 110 -8.12 -0.06 2.83
N VAL A 111 -8.35 -1.27 2.32
CA VAL A 111 -8.86 -2.40 3.09
C VAL A 111 -7.76 -3.42 3.29
N VAL A 112 -7.61 -3.91 4.52
CA VAL A 112 -6.76 -5.04 4.90
C VAL A 112 -7.67 -6.19 5.31
N ILE A 113 -7.69 -7.24 4.47
CA ILE A 113 -8.52 -8.43 4.67
C ILE A 113 -7.62 -9.57 5.10
N VAL A 114 -7.76 -10.01 6.36
CA VAL A 114 -7.01 -11.13 6.92
C VAL A 114 -7.92 -12.36 6.93
N PRO A 115 -7.68 -13.37 6.06
CA PRO A 115 -8.52 -14.56 6.01
C PRO A 115 -8.41 -15.38 7.30
N ARG A 116 -9.45 -16.17 7.62
CA ARG A 116 -9.41 -17.09 8.77
C ARG A 116 -8.29 -18.16 8.67
N ARG A 117 -7.83 -18.43 7.45
CA ARG A 117 -6.77 -19.40 7.13
C ARG A 117 -5.74 -18.74 6.24
N LEU A 118 -4.47 -19.01 6.52
CA LEU A 118 -3.32 -18.50 5.79
C LEU A 118 -2.39 -19.68 5.47
N ALA A 119 -2.07 -19.86 4.19
CA ALA A 119 -1.18 -20.94 3.71
C ALA A 119 -1.45 -22.33 4.35
N GLY A 120 -2.72 -22.76 4.37
CA GLY A 120 -3.15 -24.05 4.90
C GLY A 120 -3.38 -24.10 6.41
N LYS A 121 -3.00 -23.06 7.16
CA LYS A 121 -3.11 -23.00 8.63
C LYS A 121 -4.27 -22.11 9.06
N GLN A 122 -5.03 -22.54 10.06
CA GLN A 122 -6.05 -21.69 10.68
C GLN A 122 -5.39 -20.68 11.62
N ILE A 123 -5.65 -19.39 11.40
CA ILE A 123 -5.10 -18.28 12.19
C ILE A 123 -6.17 -17.50 12.97
N SER A 124 -7.46 -17.67 12.62
CA SER A 124 -8.58 -17.02 13.31
C SER A 124 -9.87 -17.84 13.15
N ARG A 125 -10.89 -17.50 13.94
CA ARG A 125 -12.26 -18.05 13.80
C ARG A 125 -13.01 -17.46 12.60
N ARG A 126 -12.70 -16.22 12.23
CA ARG A 126 -13.36 -15.51 11.12
C ARG A 126 -12.35 -14.68 10.34
N THR A 127 -12.74 -14.32 9.13
CA THR A 127 -12.01 -13.36 8.30
C THR A 127 -12.20 -11.98 8.90
N GLU A 128 -11.09 -11.31 9.22
CA GLU A 128 -11.07 -9.98 9.80
C GLU A 128 -10.85 -8.93 8.69
N ILE A 129 -11.50 -7.78 8.82
CA ILE A 129 -11.39 -6.67 7.86
C ILE A 129 -11.06 -5.41 8.66
N ARG A 130 -10.04 -4.67 8.21
CA ARG A 130 -9.64 -3.39 8.78
C ARG A 130 -9.52 -2.33 7.68
N ARG A 131 -9.92 -1.10 7.99
CA ARG A 131 -9.72 0.06 7.12
C ARG A 131 -8.45 0.79 7.53
N VAL A 132 -7.61 1.13 6.57
CA VAL A 132 -6.48 2.04 6.74
C VAL A 132 -6.78 3.26 5.92
N GLY A 133 -7.18 4.35 6.59
CA GLY A 133 -7.54 5.58 5.91
C GLY A 133 -6.33 6.44 5.59
N LYS A 134 -6.42 7.19 4.50
CA LYS A 134 -5.45 8.20 4.09
C LYS A 134 -5.60 9.44 4.95
N THR A 135 -4.48 9.97 5.45
CA THR A 135 -4.48 11.18 6.28
C THR A 135 -4.48 12.43 5.41
N TYR A 136 -3.56 12.52 4.45
CA TYR A 136 -3.37 13.72 3.65
C TYR A 136 -3.82 13.49 2.21
N PRO A 137 -4.77 14.29 1.67
CA PRO A 137 -5.09 14.21 0.25
C PRO A 137 -3.89 14.70 -0.56
N ALA A 138 -3.64 14.07 -1.71
CA ALA A 138 -2.62 14.58 -2.62
C ALA A 138 -3.06 15.97 -3.15
N PRO A 139 -2.14 16.91 -3.46
CA PRO A 139 -2.52 18.24 -3.93
C PRO A 139 -3.47 18.24 -5.14
N GLY A 140 -3.25 17.32 -6.09
CA GLY A 140 -4.12 17.14 -7.25
C GLY A 140 -5.50 16.56 -6.92
N GLU A 141 -5.56 15.65 -5.95
CA GLU A 141 -6.80 15.08 -5.42
C GLU A 141 -7.63 16.16 -4.71
N ASN A 142 -7.01 16.91 -3.80
CA ASN A 142 -7.70 18.00 -3.09
C ASN A 142 -8.22 19.07 -4.07
N LYS A 143 -7.40 19.47 -5.05
CA LYS A 143 -7.83 20.40 -6.10
C LYS A 143 -9.01 19.86 -6.91
N LYS A 144 -9.01 18.56 -7.26
CA LYS A 144 -10.11 17.93 -8.00
C LYS A 144 -11.40 17.94 -7.19
N LEU A 145 -11.35 17.56 -5.91
CA LEU A 145 -12.51 17.53 -5.02
C LEU A 145 -13.11 18.93 -4.78
N GLN A 146 -12.26 19.95 -4.61
CA GLN A 146 -12.70 21.34 -4.43
C GLN A 146 -13.33 21.96 -5.68
N ASN A 147 -12.94 21.49 -6.87
CA ASN A 147 -13.39 22.02 -8.16
C ASN A 147 -14.57 21.26 -8.77
N ILE A 148 -15.20 20.33 -8.05
CA ILE A 148 -16.41 19.63 -8.54
C ILE A 148 -17.52 20.68 -8.77
N SER A 149 -18.06 20.71 -9.99
CA SER A 149 -18.98 21.72 -10.48
C SER A 149 -20.29 21.76 -9.70
N ALA A 150 -20.75 20.59 -9.24
CA ALA A 150 -21.98 20.47 -8.45
C ALA A 150 -21.84 21.10 -7.06
N ASN A 151 -20.78 20.76 -6.33
CA ASN A 151 -20.44 21.27 -5.00
C ASN A 151 -18.98 20.95 -4.69
N ALA A 152 -18.29 21.84 -3.97
CA ALA A 152 -16.98 21.52 -3.40
C ALA A 152 -17.11 20.36 -2.39
N VAL A 153 -16.25 19.36 -2.54
CA VAL A 153 -16.22 18.18 -1.68
C VAL A 153 -15.03 18.26 -0.73
N ALA A 154 -15.30 18.14 0.57
CA ALA A 154 -14.26 18.08 1.60
C ALA A 154 -13.60 16.70 1.64
N PHE A 155 -12.33 16.67 2.05
CA PHE A 155 -11.61 15.43 2.32
C PHE A 155 -11.54 15.19 3.83
N LEU A 156 -11.99 14.02 4.28
CA LEU A 156 -11.93 13.62 5.68
C LEU A 156 -10.62 12.90 5.98
N GLU A 157 -9.77 13.57 6.76
CA GLU A 157 -8.48 13.03 7.19
C GLU A 157 -8.66 11.85 8.15
N ARG A 158 -7.94 10.76 7.89
CA ARG A 158 -7.88 9.58 8.77
C ARG A 158 -6.50 9.50 9.40
N THR A 159 -6.37 9.91 10.66
CA THR A 159 -5.07 10.11 11.33
C THR A 159 -4.48 8.84 11.97
N THR A 160 -5.20 7.71 11.94
CA THR A 160 -4.75 6.49 12.60
C THR A 160 -3.63 5.79 11.82
N VAL A 161 -2.49 5.60 12.47
CA VAL A 161 -1.36 4.82 11.96
C VAL A 161 -1.47 3.37 12.47
N TRP A 162 -1.46 2.41 11.55
CA TRP A 162 -1.62 0.99 11.85
C TRP A 162 -0.31 0.23 11.74
N ILE A 163 -0.05 -0.67 12.69
CA ILE A 163 0.95 -1.72 12.63
C ILE A 163 0.21 -3.06 12.80
N PHE A 164 0.36 -3.94 11.82
CA PHE A 164 -0.22 -5.28 11.84
C PHE A 164 0.85 -6.26 12.30
N GLU A 165 0.58 -6.96 13.40
CA GLU A 165 1.54 -7.89 14.00
C GLU A 165 1.31 -9.32 13.52
N SER A 166 2.39 -10.02 13.20
CA SER A 166 2.33 -11.41 12.77
C SER A 166 3.66 -12.14 12.97
N ASN A 167 3.61 -13.25 13.70
CA ASN A 167 4.77 -14.11 13.93
C ASN A 167 5.25 -14.86 12.67
N ASP A 168 4.38 -15.06 11.67
CA ASP A 168 4.72 -15.84 10.48
C ASP A 168 5.20 -14.97 9.32
N LEU A 169 4.55 -13.82 9.12
CA LEU A 169 4.82 -12.86 8.03
C LEU A 169 5.71 -11.67 8.44
N GLY A 170 6.07 -11.56 9.72
CA GLY A 170 6.62 -10.33 10.30
C GLY A 170 5.56 -9.24 10.46
N ASN A 171 5.92 -8.19 11.18
CA ASN A 171 5.08 -7.01 11.34
C ASN A 171 5.09 -6.18 10.06
N PHE A 172 3.95 -5.61 9.70
CA PHE A 172 3.85 -4.77 8.52
C PHE A 172 2.95 -3.56 8.75
N ALA A 173 3.13 -2.55 7.90
CA ALA A 173 2.29 -1.36 7.87
C ALA A 173 1.80 -1.08 6.44
N VAL A 174 0.75 -0.27 6.33
CA VAL A 174 0.16 0.16 5.06
C VAL A 174 0.08 1.69 5.07
N ALA A 175 0.57 2.32 4.02
CA ALA A 175 0.41 3.74 3.74
C ALA A 175 -0.26 3.94 2.38
N VAL A 176 -1.08 5.00 2.27
CA VAL A 176 -1.83 5.30 1.04
C VAL A 176 -1.20 6.51 0.34
N CYS A 177 -0.47 6.23 -0.72
CA CYS A 177 0.08 7.18 -1.67
C CYS A 177 0.80 8.36 -1.03
N TYR A 178 0.15 9.53 -0.93
CA TYR A 178 0.76 10.76 -0.43
C TYR A 178 1.25 10.64 1.03
N ASP A 179 0.58 9.82 1.85
CA ASP A 179 0.99 9.50 3.22
C ASP A 179 2.37 8.83 3.29
N PHE A 180 2.89 8.29 2.19
CA PHE A 180 4.24 7.73 2.14
C PHE A 180 5.32 8.78 2.38
N MET A 181 5.04 10.05 2.04
CA MET A 181 5.97 11.16 2.19
C MET A 181 5.90 11.82 3.59
N ASP A 182 5.02 11.36 4.46
CA ASP A 182 4.84 11.85 5.82
C ASP A 182 5.95 11.31 6.74
N LEU A 183 6.94 12.16 7.04
CA LEU A 183 8.10 11.77 7.85
C LEU A 183 7.70 11.34 9.27
N ASP A 184 6.68 11.97 9.87
CA ASP A 184 6.26 11.64 11.23
C ASP A 184 5.63 10.24 11.27
N ARG A 185 4.83 9.90 10.26
CA ARG A 185 4.34 8.52 10.07
C ARG A 185 5.47 7.52 9.86
N ILE A 186 6.43 7.82 8.99
CA ILE A 186 7.57 6.92 8.75
C ILE A 186 8.38 6.71 10.04
N ALA A 187 8.55 7.75 10.85
CA ALA A 187 9.20 7.64 12.15
C ALA A 187 8.45 6.73 13.13
N MET A 188 7.12 6.60 13.03
CA MET A 188 6.34 5.68 13.88
C MET A 188 6.61 4.20 13.59
N TYR A 189 7.01 3.86 12.36
CA TYR A 189 7.28 2.49 11.90
C TYR A 189 8.70 1.99 12.20
N ARG A 190 9.61 2.93 12.41
CA ARG A 190 11.01 2.70 12.75
C ARG A 190 11.15 1.60 13.81
N HIS A 191 11.83 0.51 13.43
CA HIS A 191 12.18 -0.68 14.25
C HIS A 191 11.01 -1.57 14.66
N LYS A 192 9.80 -1.31 14.16
CA LYS A 192 8.59 -2.04 14.54
C LYS A 192 8.06 -2.96 13.45
N ILE A 193 8.53 -2.78 12.21
CA ILE A 193 8.04 -3.50 11.04
C ILE A 193 9.17 -4.15 10.23
N GLN A 194 8.83 -5.24 9.55
CA GLN A 194 9.67 -5.90 8.55
C GLN A 194 9.29 -5.49 7.13
N THR A 195 8.03 -5.11 6.88
CA THR A 195 7.57 -4.69 5.55
C THR A 195 6.62 -3.49 5.60
N LEU A 196 6.88 -2.47 4.78
CA LEU A 196 5.99 -1.33 4.54
C LEU A 196 5.34 -1.46 3.15
N PHE A 197 4.02 -1.44 3.10
CA PHE A 197 3.24 -1.49 1.86
C PHE A 197 2.69 -0.11 1.51
N ILE A 198 2.91 0.33 0.27
CA ILE A 198 2.41 1.59 -0.25
C ILE A 198 1.46 1.27 -1.39
N LEU A 199 0.21 1.66 -1.24
CA LEU A 199 -0.76 1.63 -2.32
C LEU A 199 -0.76 2.99 -2.98
N ALA A 200 -0.49 3.07 -4.27
CA ALA A 200 -0.30 4.35 -4.96
C ALA A 200 -1.17 4.45 -6.21
N TYR A 201 -1.66 5.65 -6.45
CA TYR A 201 -2.07 6.10 -7.77
C TYR A 201 -1.34 7.42 -8.05
N ASN A 202 -0.04 7.32 -8.26
CA ASN A 202 0.86 8.46 -8.38
C ASN A 202 1.50 8.53 -9.77
N ARG A 203 1.59 9.76 -10.31
CA ARG A 203 2.27 10.08 -11.57
C ARG A 203 3.77 10.31 -11.41
N ASP A 204 4.21 10.74 -10.23
CA ASP A 204 5.63 10.99 -9.93
C ASP A 204 6.30 9.71 -9.40
N THR A 205 6.52 8.76 -10.31
CA THR A 205 7.09 7.45 -9.97
C THR A 205 8.53 7.57 -9.47
N THR A 206 9.30 8.53 -9.98
CA THR A 206 10.71 8.73 -9.62
C THR A 206 10.90 9.12 -8.16
N SER A 207 10.07 10.04 -7.64
CA SER A 207 10.16 10.41 -6.22
C SER A 207 9.86 9.23 -5.30
N PHE A 208 8.89 8.38 -5.68
CA PHE A 208 8.55 7.19 -4.90
C PHE A 208 9.66 6.14 -4.94
N ASP A 209 10.35 5.99 -6.07
CA ASP A 209 11.53 5.12 -6.18
C ASP A 209 12.64 5.54 -5.21
N HIS A 210 12.98 6.84 -5.20
CA HIS A 210 14.01 7.37 -4.31
C HIS A 210 13.61 7.26 -2.84
N LEU A 211 12.35 7.53 -2.53
CA LEU A 211 11.83 7.46 -1.18
C LEU A 211 11.78 6.02 -0.66
N ALA A 212 11.39 5.05 -1.51
CA ALA A 212 11.40 3.63 -1.16
C ALA A 212 12.81 3.13 -0.83
N GLU A 213 13.82 3.51 -1.62
CA GLU A 213 15.20 3.15 -1.34
C GLU A 213 15.71 3.80 -0.04
N ALA A 214 15.40 5.08 0.19
CA ALA A 214 15.79 5.78 1.39
C ALA A 214 15.13 5.19 2.65
N ILE A 215 13.81 4.97 2.62
CA ILE A 215 13.03 4.43 3.74
C ILE A 215 13.44 2.99 4.04
N ALA A 216 13.66 2.16 3.01
CA ALA A 216 14.12 0.80 3.21
C ALA A 216 15.39 0.76 4.07
N ARG A 217 16.29 1.74 3.92
CA ARG A 217 17.52 1.87 4.73
C ARG A 217 17.31 2.58 6.07
N MET A 218 16.51 3.65 6.11
CA MET A 218 16.32 4.47 7.32
C MET A 218 15.41 3.83 8.36
N VAL A 219 14.34 3.16 7.92
CA VAL A 219 13.46 2.34 8.77
C VAL A 219 14.01 0.93 8.91
N PHE A 220 14.88 0.51 7.98
CA PHE A 220 15.47 -0.82 7.90
C PHE A 220 14.42 -1.93 7.73
N CYS A 221 13.60 -1.81 6.69
CA CYS A 221 12.53 -2.74 6.37
C CYS A 221 12.43 -2.96 4.85
N ASN A 222 11.69 -3.98 4.41
CA ASN A 222 11.27 -4.08 3.02
C ASN A 222 10.25 -2.99 2.71
N VAL A 223 10.32 -2.39 1.53
CA VAL A 223 9.35 -1.39 1.06
C VAL A 223 8.77 -1.85 -0.27
N VAL A 224 7.45 -1.95 -0.37
CA VAL A 224 6.76 -2.36 -1.60
C VAL A 224 5.77 -1.27 -2.00
N VAL A 225 6.02 -0.65 -3.15
CA VAL A 225 5.14 0.29 -3.82
C VAL A 225 4.32 -0.45 -4.87
N CYS A 226 3.01 -0.46 -4.70
CA CYS A 226 2.03 -0.97 -5.64
C CYS A 226 1.30 0.22 -6.28
N ASN A 227 1.79 0.67 -7.43
CA ASN A 227 1.22 1.81 -8.16
C ASN A 227 0.24 1.35 -9.24
N CYS A 228 -0.73 2.20 -9.57
CA CYS A 228 -1.63 1.96 -10.68
C CYS A 228 -0.86 1.82 -12.00
N GLY A 229 -1.14 0.76 -12.76
CA GLY A 229 -0.52 0.47 -14.05
C GLY A 229 -0.85 1.50 -15.13
N HIS A 230 -1.80 2.41 -14.90
CA HIS A 230 -2.01 3.58 -15.74
C HIS A 230 -0.73 4.41 -15.87
N TYR A 231 -0.02 4.65 -14.76
CA TYR A 231 1.29 5.32 -14.76
C TYR A 231 2.48 4.34 -14.65
N GLY A 232 2.25 3.15 -14.06
CA GLY A 232 3.31 2.17 -13.79
C GLY A 232 4.17 2.56 -12.58
N GLY A 233 5.39 2.02 -12.46
CA GLY A 233 6.29 2.39 -11.36
C GLY A 233 6.00 1.66 -10.04
N SER A 234 5.54 0.42 -10.12
CA SER A 234 5.58 -0.45 -8.93
C SER A 234 7.00 -0.94 -8.67
N LEU A 235 7.38 -1.02 -7.40
CA LEU A 235 8.75 -1.26 -6.96
C LEU A 235 8.74 -2.04 -5.65
N ALA A 236 9.69 -2.96 -5.47
CA ALA A 236 10.00 -3.52 -4.17
C ALA A 236 11.50 -3.39 -3.88
N VAL A 237 11.83 -2.87 -2.71
CA VAL A 237 13.20 -2.65 -2.25
C VAL A 237 13.43 -3.32 -0.90
N SER A 238 14.59 -3.92 -0.74
CA SER A 238 15.08 -4.49 0.52
C SER A 238 16.44 -3.87 0.89
N PRO A 239 16.78 -3.74 2.19
CA PRO A 239 18.00 -3.07 2.65
C PRO A 239 19.26 -3.94 2.49
N PHE A 240 19.43 -4.59 1.35
CA PHE A 240 20.62 -5.38 1.04
C PHE A 240 21.87 -4.49 0.94
N ARG A 241 23.01 -5.06 1.33
CA ARG A 241 24.32 -4.39 1.25
C ARG A 241 24.68 -4.07 -0.19
N GLU A 242 24.57 -5.07 -1.06
CA GLU A 242 24.94 -5.01 -2.47
C GLU A 242 23.88 -4.26 -3.29
N PRO A 243 24.26 -3.20 -4.05
CA PRO A 243 23.31 -2.37 -4.77
C PRO A 243 22.39 -3.14 -5.74
N PHE A 244 22.92 -4.12 -6.47
CA PHE A 244 22.16 -4.87 -7.47
C PHE A 244 21.08 -5.80 -6.86
N ARG A 245 21.18 -6.11 -5.56
CA ARG A 245 20.19 -6.92 -4.83
C ARG A 245 19.07 -6.09 -4.22
N ARG A 246 19.28 -4.77 -4.04
CA ARG A 246 18.34 -3.90 -3.31
C ARG A 246 16.98 -3.84 -4.01
N ILE A 247 16.97 -3.73 -5.32
CA ILE A 247 15.74 -3.76 -6.11
C ILE A 247 15.35 -5.22 -6.31
N VAL A 248 14.38 -5.68 -5.55
CA VAL A 248 13.82 -7.04 -5.66
C VAL A 248 12.89 -7.12 -6.86
N TYR A 249 12.12 -6.06 -7.10
CA TYR A 249 11.17 -5.99 -8.20
C TYR A 249 11.03 -4.56 -8.68
N ARG A 250 10.92 -4.37 -9.98
CA ARG A 250 10.56 -3.10 -10.60
C ARG A 250 9.73 -3.37 -11.85
N HIS A 251 8.62 -2.66 -11.99
CA HIS A 251 7.83 -2.63 -13.22
C HIS A 251 7.68 -1.19 -13.69
N SER A 252 8.21 -0.94 -14.89
CA SER A 252 8.29 0.40 -15.48
C SER A 252 7.49 0.45 -16.77
N GLY A 253 6.94 1.63 -17.07
CA GLY A 253 6.11 1.87 -18.25
C GLY A 253 4.64 2.09 -17.89
N GLN A 254 4.04 3.07 -18.55
CA GLN A 254 2.64 3.44 -18.38
C GLN A 254 1.72 2.53 -19.20
N LYS A 255 0.47 2.36 -18.75
CA LYS A 255 -0.57 1.55 -19.39
C LYS A 255 -0.20 0.07 -19.56
N LEU A 256 0.56 -0.48 -18.61
CA LEU A 256 0.97 -1.88 -18.58
C LEU A 256 0.40 -2.57 -17.33
N PRO A 257 -0.89 -2.93 -17.31
CA PRO A 257 -1.45 -3.68 -16.18
C PRO A 257 -0.78 -5.05 -16.10
N ASN A 258 -0.48 -5.49 -14.88
CA ASN A 258 0.31 -6.71 -14.63
C ASN A 258 0.00 -7.27 -13.25
N ALA A 259 0.27 -8.55 -13.03
CA ALA A 259 0.38 -9.13 -11.69
C ALA A 259 1.62 -10.00 -11.59
N GLN A 260 2.44 -9.73 -10.57
CA GLN A 260 3.70 -10.45 -10.36
C GLN A 260 3.77 -10.98 -8.94
N LEU A 261 4.21 -12.23 -8.80
CA LEU A 261 4.63 -12.77 -7.50
C LEU A 261 6.11 -12.41 -7.29
N ILE A 262 6.41 -11.83 -6.14
CA ILE A 262 7.77 -11.47 -5.72
C ILE A 262 8.10 -12.12 -4.38
N GLU A 263 9.38 -12.33 -4.11
CA GLU A 263 9.89 -12.90 -2.87
C GLU A 263 10.74 -11.86 -2.13
N LEU A 264 10.40 -11.60 -0.87
CA LEU A 264 11.13 -10.69 -0.01
C LEU A 264 11.83 -11.44 1.13
N PRO A 265 13.04 -11.01 1.54
CA PRO A 265 13.70 -11.57 2.70
C PRO A 265 12.88 -11.27 3.96
N LEU A 266 12.67 -12.29 4.81
CA LEU A 266 11.94 -12.10 6.07
C LEU A 266 12.77 -12.52 7.29
N ALA A 267 13.06 -13.82 7.43
CA ALA A 267 13.76 -14.33 8.61
C ALA A 267 15.15 -13.71 8.78
N ALA A 268 15.91 -13.59 7.69
CA ALA A 268 17.25 -13.01 7.71
C ALA A 268 17.22 -11.49 8.02
N LEU A 269 16.25 -10.76 7.47
CA LEU A 269 16.06 -9.34 7.75
C LEU A 269 15.75 -9.12 9.24
N MET A 270 14.81 -9.90 9.78
CA MET A 270 14.41 -9.78 11.17
C MET A 270 15.52 -10.19 12.14
N ALA A 271 16.28 -11.25 11.83
CA ALA A 271 17.47 -11.63 12.61
C ALA A 271 18.51 -10.49 12.64
N HIS A 272 18.71 -9.80 11.52
CA HIS A 272 19.60 -8.64 11.44
C HIS A 272 19.08 -7.46 12.29
N GLN A 273 17.76 -7.20 12.26
CA GLN A 273 17.13 -6.18 13.11
C GLN A 273 17.29 -6.47 14.62
N SER A 274 17.17 -7.73 15.05
CA SER A 274 17.23 -8.10 16.48
C SER A 274 18.65 -8.17 17.04
N SER A 275 19.60 -8.69 16.25
CA SER A 275 20.94 -8.97 16.75
C SER A 275 21.92 -7.81 16.58
N GLY A 276 21.69 -6.90 15.62
CA GLY A 276 22.67 -5.87 15.21
C GLY A 276 24.01 -6.42 14.70
N VAL A 277 24.14 -7.75 14.64
CA VAL A 277 25.36 -8.53 14.36
C VAL A 277 25.05 -9.65 13.34
N GLY A 278 23.79 -9.80 12.90
CA GLY A 278 23.38 -10.85 11.98
C GLY A 278 24.13 -10.72 10.65
N ASP A 279 24.88 -11.76 10.28
CA ASP A 279 25.74 -11.90 9.10
C ASP A 279 25.88 -10.60 8.28
N GLU A 280 26.84 -9.72 8.66
CA GLU A 280 27.10 -8.40 8.07
C GLU A 280 27.27 -8.42 6.53
N LYS A 281 27.32 -9.61 5.93
CA LYS A 281 27.56 -9.84 4.52
C LYS A 281 26.36 -9.50 3.64
N ASP A 282 25.13 -9.73 4.10
CA ASP A 282 23.95 -9.64 3.23
C ASP A 282 23.21 -8.30 3.29
N PHE A 283 23.02 -7.74 4.48
CA PHE A 283 22.28 -6.49 4.67
C PHE A 283 23.20 -5.31 4.95
N LYS A 284 22.71 -4.10 4.67
CA LYS A 284 23.42 -2.87 5.04
C LYS A 284 23.45 -2.75 6.57
N SER A 285 24.42 -2.00 7.10
CA SER A 285 24.46 -1.67 8.52
C SER A 285 23.14 -1.02 8.98
N LEU A 286 22.69 -1.36 10.18
CA LEU A 286 21.53 -0.73 10.81
C LEU A 286 21.71 0.80 10.87
N PRO A 287 20.62 1.57 10.69
CA PRO A 287 20.69 3.03 10.68
C PRO A 287 20.98 3.58 12.08
N PRO A 288 21.51 4.81 12.18
CA PRO A 288 21.80 5.45 13.47
C PRO A 288 20.59 5.48 14.42
N GLY A 289 20.83 5.07 15.65
CA GLY A 289 19.81 4.94 16.70
C GLY A 289 18.84 3.78 16.49
N PHE A 290 19.23 2.73 15.75
CA PHE A 290 18.38 1.55 15.60
C PHE A 290 18.03 0.90 16.95
N SER A 291 19.03 0.59 17.76
CA SER A 291 18.76 0.01 19.10
C SER A 291 18.64 1.08 20.20
N ASN A 292 19.35 2.20 20.06
CA ASN A 292 19.46 3.23 21.10
C ASN A 292 19.10 4.62 20.55
N LEU A 293 17.87 5.08 20.78
CA LEU A 293 17.43 6.43 20.41
C LEU A 293 18.08 7.46 21.35
N VAL A 294 18.85 8.38 20.77
CA VAL A 294 19.42 9.52 21.50
C VAL A 294 18.47 10.71 21.41
N VAL A 295 18.16 11.32 22.55
CA VAL A 295 17.32 12.54 22.59
C VAL A 295 18.13 13.72 22.03
N LEU A 296 17.64 14.31 20.95
CA LEU A 296 18.26 15.47 20.32
C LEU A 296 17.86 16.76 21.06
N LYS A 297 18.83 17.66 21.28
CA LYS A 297 18.59 18.99 21.87
C LYS A 297 18.58 20.05 20.77
N LYS A 298 17.44 20.70 20.56
CA LYS A 298 17.31 21.82 19.61
C LYS A 298 17.89 23.09 20.25
N LYS A 299 18.80 23.76 19.55
CA LYS A 299 19.27 25.12 19.87
C LYS A 299 18.87 26.04 18.72
N THR A 300 18.34 27.22 19.02
CA THR A 300 17.96 28.21 18.01
C THR A 300 18.58 29.54 18.41
N GLU A 301 19.31 30.14 17.48
CA GLU A 301 19.97 31.44 17.64
C GLU A 301 19.48 32.32 16.50
N ALA A 302 19.04 33.55 16.83
CA ALA A 302 18.74 34.55 15.82
C ALA A 302 20.07 35.16 15.34
N ILE A 303 20.25 35.25 14.02
CA ILE A 303 21.41 35.87 13.36
C ILE A 303 21.04 37.31 13.02
#